data_AF-A0A498NYG0-F1
#
_entry.id   AF-A0A498NYG0-F1
#
_cell.length_a   1.000
_cell.length_b   1.000
_cell.length_c   1.000
_cell.angle_alpha   90.00
_cell.angle_beta   90.00
_cell.angle_gamma   90.00
#
_symmetry.space_group_name_H-M   'P 1'
#
loop_
_entity.id
_entity.type
_entity.pdbx_description
1 polymer ?
#
loop_
_entity_poly.entity_id
_entity_poly.type
_entity_poly.pdbx_seq_one_letter_code
_entity_poly.pdbx_strand_id
1 'polypeptide(L)'
;MAQTSLLQGKRFYCREWVFHKIQHCLQEKTSNLSAPGSAEPLNPVGGAGKGGSWGVLLVGGPGSGKTALCTELLWPSSVHGVHRGLHQHCLGFHFCRAEDSDTLCVSGFVRGLVSQIRRSGLVPEYEEKVREPAVQSALQPGECERNPAETFKR
;
A
#
# COMPACT_ATOMS: atom_id res chain seq x y z
N MET A 1 -2.45 -16.21 -0.79
CA MET A 1 -2.70 -15.27 0.33
C MET A 1 -1.51 -14.32 0.37
N ALA A 2 -1.68 -13.04 0.71
CA ALA A 2 -0.52 -12.14 0.85
C ALA A 2 0.38 -12.69 1.97
N GLN A 3 1.66 -12.92 1.68
CA GLN A 3 2.59 -13.36 2.71
C GLN A 3 2.75 -12.26 3.75
N THR A 4 2.51 -12.61 5.01
CA THR A 4 2.66 -11.67 6.12
C THR A 4 4.11 -11.61 6.59
N SER A 5 4.44 -10.58 7.34
CA SER A 5 5.78 -10.43 7.91
C SER A 5 6.03 -11.50 8.99
N LEU A 6 7.25 -12.06 9.01
CA LEU A 6 7.72 -12.95 10.09
C LEU A 6 7.75 -12.27 11.47
N LEU A 7 7.65 -10.93 11.49
CA LEU A 7 7.63 -10.13 12.71
C LEU A 7 6.21 -9.85 13.21
N GLN A 8 5.16 -10.32 12.53
CA GLN A 8 3.78 -10.09 12.94
C GLN A 8 3.55 -10.65 14.35
N GLY A 9 2.93 -9.83 15.22
CA GLY A 9 2.67 -10.18 16.61
C GLY A 9 3.88 -10.16 17.53
N LYS A 10 5.08 -9.83 17.02
CA LYS A 10 6.25 -9.55 17.87
C LYS A 10 6.12 -8.15 18.47
N ARG A 11 6.63 -7.98 19.70
CA ARG A 11 6.60 -6.69 20.39
C ARG A 11 7.49 -5.67 19.67
N PHE A 12 7.00 -4.44 19.55
CA PHE A 12 7.71 -3.32 18.96
C PHE A 12 8.12 -2.30 20.04
N TYR A 13 9.34 -1.75 19.94
CA TYR A 13 9.94 -0.91 20.98
C TYR A 13 10.79 0.23 20.41
N CYS A 14 10.90 1.32 21.18
CA CYS A 14 11.89 2.41 21.06
C CYS A 14 11.86 3.25 19.77
N ARG A 15 10.87 3.01 18.90
CA ARG A 15 10.74 3.59 17.55
C ARG A 15 9.31 4.04 17.25
N GLU A 16 8.47 4.14 18.27
CA GLU A 16 7.07 4.56 18.19
C GLU A 16 6.93 6.00 17.70
N TRP A 17 7.95 6.83 17.94
CA TRP A 17 8.02 8.21 17.44
C TRP A 17 7.93 8.29 15.91
N VAL A 18 8.32 7.24 15.19
CA VAL A 18 8.28 7.24 13.72
C VAL A 18 6.83 7.32 13.21
N PHE A 19 5.88 6.69 13.90
CA PHE A 19 4.46 6.78 13.55
C PHE A 19 3.93 8.21 13.62
N HIS A 20 4.42 8.99 14.58
CA HIS A 20 4.09 10.41 14.68
C HIS A 20 4.57 11.18 13.45
N LYS A 21 5.80 10.92 12.99
CA LYS A 21 6.32 11.58 11.77
C LYS A 21 5.55 11.17 10.52
N ILE A 22 5.24 9.88 10.37
CA ILE A 22 4.44 9.39 9.22
C ILE A 22 3.07 10.07 9.21
N GLN A 23 2.38 10.10 10.36
CA GLN A 23 1.07 10.73 10.48
C GLN A 23 1.12 12.24 10.18
N HIS A 24 2.14 12.94 10.67
CA HIS A 24 2.33 14.36 10.37
C HIS A 24 2.49 14.60 8.86
N CYS A 25 3.37 13.83 8.20
CA CYS A 25 3.58 13.94 6.76
C CYS A 25 2.30 13.63 5.95
N LEU A 26 1.46 12.72 6.43
CA LEU A 26 0.15 12.43 5.83
C LEU A 26 -0.78 13.64 5.93
N GLN A 27 -0.89 14.22 7.12
CA GLN A 27 -1.78 15.35 7.40
C GLN A 27 -1.38 16.60 6.60
N GLU A 28 -0.10 16.97 6.60
CA GLU A 28 0.40 18.12 5.84
C GLU A 28 0.07 18.00 4.35
N LYS A 29 0.18 16.81 3.77
CA LYS A 29 -0.10 16.61 2.34
C LYS A 29 -1.59 16.63 2.03
N THR A 30 -2.41 16.02 2.87
CA THR A 30 -3.87 16.10 2.73
C THR A 30 -4.34 17.56 2.83
N SER A 31 -3.78 18.36 3.75
CA SER A 31 -4.09 19.79 3.87
C SER A 31 -3.67 20.60 2.65
N ASN A 32 -2.53 20.30 2.04
CA ASN A 32 -2.08 20.98 0.81
C ASN A 32 -2.95 20.62 -0.43
N LEU A 33 -3.51 19.41 -0.48
CA LEU A 33 -4.41 18.98 -1.55
C LEU A 33 -5.84 19.52 -1.43
N SER A 34 -6.24 19.99 -0.24
CA SER A 34 -7.59 20.49 0.05
C SER A 34 -7.70 22.02 0.05
N ALA A 35 -6.69 22.75 -0.43
CA ALA A 35 -6.79 24.18 -0.68
C ALA A 35 -7.81 24.46 -1.80
N PRO A 36 -8.77 25.39 -1.61
CA PRO A 36 -9.84 25.65 -2.57
C PRO A 36 -9.29 26.37 -3.80
N GLY A 37 -9.08 25.64 -4.89
CA GLY A 37 -8.62 26.23 -6.17
C GLY A 37 -8.16 25.26 -7.26
N SER A 38 -7.92 23.98 -6.97
CA SER A 38 -7.45 23.01 -7.97
C SER A 38 -8.16 21.66 -7.87
N ALA A 39 -9.48 21.66 -8.01
CA ALA A 39 -10.24 20.44 -8.28
C ALA A 39 -10.18 20.14 -9.78
N GLU A 40 -9.03 19.67 -10.26
CA GLU A 40 -8.99 18.98 -11.55
C GLU A 40 -9.25 17.48 -11.31
N PRO A 41 -10.11 16.84 -12.11
CA PRO A 41 -10.45 15.43 -11.93
C PRO A 41 -9.19 14.56 -12.05
N LEU A 42 -9.07 13.59 -11.13
CA LEU A 42 -8.05 12.54 -11.13
C LEU A 42 -8.08 11.77 -12.46
N ASN A 43 -7.33 12.24 -13.45
CA ASN A 43 -6.96 11.48 -14.63
C ASN A 43 -5.74 10.61 -14.28
N PRO A 44 -5.85 9.27 -14.22
CA PRO A 44 -4.74 8.41 -13.82
C PRO A 44 -3.79 8.09 -14.99
N VAL A 45 -3.86 8.82 -16.10
CA VAL A 45 -3.11 8.51 -17.33
C VAL A 45 -2.12 9.63 -17.64
N GLY A 46 -0.83 9.35 -17.39
CA GLY A 46 0.27 10.00 -18.08
C GLY A 46 1.17 10.87 -17.21
N GLY A 47 2.34 10.31 -16.88
CA GLY A 47 3.53 11.09 -16.53
C GLY A 47 3.53 11.74 -15.15
N ALA A 48 4.71 11.84 -14.55
CA ALA A 48 4.95 12.67 -13.39
C ALA A 48 4.64 14.15 -13.74
N GLY A 49 3.40 14.58 -13.55
CA GLY A 49 2.93 15.91 -13.90
C GLY A 49 1.84 16.41 -12.95
N LYS A 50 2.24 17.22 -11.97
CA LYS A 50 1.48 18.24 -11.23
C LYS A 50 0.19 17.88 -10.47
N GLY A 51 -0.10 16.60 -10.25
CA GLY A 51 -0.88 16.10 -9.11
C GLY A 51 -0.03 15.08 -8.38
N GLY A 52 0.96 15.53 -7.61
CA GLY A 52 2.10 14.71 -7.19
C GLY A 52 1.68 13.51 -6.34
N SER A 53 1.72 12.30 -6.93
CA SER A 53 1.78 11.06 -6.16
C SER A 53 2.94 11.16 -5.18
N TRP A 54 2.67 10.87 -3.90
CA TRP A 54 3.64 11.05 -2.85
C TRP A 54 3.87 9.73 -2.13
N GLY A 55 5.10 9.53 -1.65
CA GLY A 55 5.49 8.38 -0.85
C GLY A 55 6.45 8.75 0.27
N VAL A 56 6.67 7.80 1.19
CA VAL A 56 7.69 7.88 2.23
C VAL A 56 8.69 6.75 2.00
N LEU A 57 9.97 7.10 1.87
CA LEU A 57 11.06 6.13 1.78
C LEU A 57 11.75 5.99 3.15
N LEU A 58 11.75 4.78 3.69
CA LEU A 58 12.40 4.47 4.97
C LEU A 58 13.82 3.93 4.72
N VAL A 59 14.83 4.73 5.04
CA VAL A 59 16.25 4.37 4.90
C VAL A 59 16.92 4.11 6.26
N GLY A 60 17.93 3.25 6.26
CA GLY A 60 18.72 2.94 7.46
C GLY A 60 19.55 1.67 7.26
N GLY A 61 20.58 1.49 8.09
CA GLY A 61 21.47 0.32 8.01
C GLY A 61 20.77 -1.02 8.26
N PRO A 62 21.43 -2.16 7.97
CA PRO A 62 20.95 -3.48 8.36
C PRO A 62 20.64 -3.53 9.87
N GLY A 63 19.58 -4.24 10.27
CA GLY A 63 19.20 -4.36 11.69
C GLY A 63 18.54 -3.11 12.30
N SER A 64 18.39 -2.00 11.57
CA SER A 64 17.78 -0.76 12.11
C SER A 64 16.28 -0.85 12.40
N GLY A 65 15.63 -1.99 12.12
CA GLY A 65 14.22 -2.23 12.42
C GLY A 65 13.22 -1.75 11.36
N LYS A 66 13.63 -1.46 10.12
CA LYS A 66 12.74 -1.00 9.02
C LYS A 66 11.53 -1.93 8.81
N THR A 67 11.79 -3.23 8.64
CA THR A 67 10.73 -4.23 8.45
C THR A 67 9.85 -4.37 9.69
N ALA A 68 10.43 -4.27 10.88
CA ALA A 68 9.68 -4.29 12.14
C ALA A 68 8.71 -3.10 12.22
N LEU A 69 9.17 -1.90 11.84
CA LEU A 69 8.35 -0.70 11.78
C LEU A 69 7.20 -0.84 10.77
N CYS A 70 7.46 -1.31 9.54
CA CYS A 70 6.40 -1.54 8.56
C CYS A 70 5.40 -2.62 9.03
N THR A 71 5.87 -3.63 9.74
CA THR A 71 5.01 -4.69 10.30
C THR A 71 4.10 -4.13 11.39
N GLU A 72 4.66 -3.37 12.32
CA GLU A 72 3.90 -2.70 13.38
C GLU A 72 2.92 -1.66 12.82
N LEU A 73 3.25 -1.00 11.70
CA LEU A 73 2.34 -0.09 11.01
C LEU A 73 1.08 -0.80 10.50
N LEU A 74 1.23 -2.03 9.99
CA LEU A 74 0.14 -2.82 9.41
C LEU A 74 -0.66 -3.57 10.49
N TRP A 75 0.04 -4.14 11.47
CA TRP A 75 -0.54 -4.93 12.56
C TRP A 75 0.05 -4.44 13.89
N PRO A 76 -0.47 -3.34 14.44
CA PRO A 76 0.10 -2.76 15.63
C PRO A 76 -0.06 -3.71 16.82
N SER A 77 1.04 -3.94 17.53
CA SER A 77 1.10 -4.69 18.78
C SER A 77 1.29 -3.79 20.00
N SER A 78 1.77 -2.57 19.79
CA SER A 78 2.02 -1.57 20.82
C SER A 78 0.82 -0.63 21.00
N VAL A 79 0.61 -0.16 22.24
CA VAL A 79 -0.46 0.82 22.56
C VAL A 79 -0.33 2.07 21.69
N HIS A 80 0.89 2.55 21.46
CA HIS A 80 1.16 3.70 20.61
C HIS A 80 0.76 3.43 19.15
N GLY A 81 1.11 2.26 18.58
CA GLY A 81 0.72 1.91 17.21
C GLY A 81 -0.79 1.83 17.04
N VAL A 82 -1.49 1.22 18.00
CA VAL A 82 -2.96 1.10 18.01
C VAL A 82 -3.61 2.49 18.07
N HIS A 83 -3.18 3.33 19.02
CA HIS A 83 -3.77 4.66 19.25
C HIS A 83 -3.58 5.63 18.08
N ARG A 84 -2.60 5.39 17.20
CA ARG A 84 -2.37 6.22 16.00
C ARG A 84 -3.28 5.85 14.83
N GLY A 85 -3.86 4.64 14.81
CA GLY A 85 -4.87 4.27 13.82
C GLY A 85 -4.40 4.19 12.36
N LEU A 86 -3.09 4.29 12.07
CA LEU A 86 -2.58 4.28 10.69
C LEU A 86 -2.93 2.97 9.94
N HIS A 87 -2.92 1.84 10.65
CA HIS A 87 -3.34 0.54 10.12
C HIS A 87 -4.77 0.54 9.55
N GLN A 88 -5.67 1.38 10.08
CA GLN A 88 -7.08 1.46 9.63
C GLN A 88 -7.21 2.09 8.24
N HIS A 89 -6.16 2.75 7.76
CA HIS A 89 -6.12 3.39 6.44
C HIS A 89 -5.34 2.53 5.43
N CYS A 90 -4.95 1.31 5.80
CA CYS A 90 -4.18 0.41 4.95
C CYS A 90 -5.09 -0.30 3.93
N LEU A 91 -4.89 -0.01 2.64
CA LEU A 91 -5.57 -0.69 1.53
C LEU A 91 -4.95 -2.05 1.17
N GLY A 92 -3.64 -2.19 1.37
CA GLY A 92 -2.91 -3.40 1.08
C GLY A 92 -1.40 -3.24 1.35
N PHE A 93 -0.71 -4.36 1.36
CA PHE A 93 0.73 -4.44 1.60
C PHE A 93 1.37 -5.52 0.73
N HIS A 94 2.70 -5.41 0.55
CA HIS A 94 3.51 -6.43 -0.10
C HIS A 94 4.90 -6.49 0.55
N PHE A 95 5.30 -7.66 1.03
CA PHE A 95 6.66 -7.89 1.52
C PHE A 95 7.43 -8.66 0.44
N CYS A 96 8.32 -7.96 -0.26
CA CYS A 96 9.22 -8.56 -1.24
C CYS A 96 10.41 -9.23 -0.52
N ARG A 97 10.62 -10.52 -0.76
CA ARG A 97 11.70 -11.33 -0.17
C ARG A 97 12.51 -11.95 -1.29
N ALA A 98 13.82 -11.73 -1.27
CA ALA A 98 14.71 -12.18 -2.35
C ALA A 98 14.75 -13.72 -2.48
N GLU A 99 14.50 -14.44 -1.38
CA GLU A 99 14.56 -15.91 -1.32
C GLU A 99 13.21 -16.57 -1.65
N ASP A 100 12.17 -15.79 -1.94
CA ASP A 100 10.82 -16.30 -2.15
C ASP A 100 10.27 -15.85 -3.52
N SER A 101 10.26 -16.79 -4.47
CA SER A 101 9.83 -16.55 -5.85
C SER A 101 8.40 -16.04 -5.96
N ASP A 102 7.51 -16.39 -5.03
CA ASP A 102 6.12 -15.94 -5.06
C ASP A 102 6.03 -14.44 -4.76
N THR A 103 6.90 -13.93 -3.89
CA THR A 103 6.96 -12.50 -3.55
C THR A 103 7.65 -11.66 -4.62
N LEU A 104 8.44 -12.30 -5.49
CA LEU A 104 9.08 -11.68 -6.65
C LEU A 104 8.18 -11.66 -7.89
N CYS A 105 7.10 -12.45 -7.89
CA CYS A 105 6.15 -12.54 -8.99
C CYS A 105 5.29 -11.28 -9.10
N VAL A 106 5.49 -10.49 -10.16
CA VAL A 106 4.77 -9.22 -10.37
C VAL A 106 3.28 -9.43 -10.59
N SER A 107 2.87 -10.46 -11.35
CA SER A 107 1.45 -10.78 -11.53
C SER A 107 0.80 -11.20 -10.21
N GLY A 108 1.53 -11.95 -9.38
CA GLY A 108 1.16 -12.29 -8.00
C GLY A 108 0.98 -11.06 -7.12
N PHE A 109 1.90 -10.09 -7.19
CA PHE A 109 1.80 -8.80 -6.52
C PHE A 109 0.53 -8.03 -6.91
N VAL A 110 0.29 -7.84 -8.22
CA VAL A 110 -0.88 -7.09 -8.72
C VAL A 110 -2.19 -7.73 -8.26
N ARG A 111 -2.34 -9.04 -8.49
CA ARG A 111 -3.53 -9.80 -8.06
C ARG A 111 -3.68 -9.81 -6.53
N GLY A 112 -2.56 -9.87 -5.82
CA GLY A 112 -2.50 -9.79 -4.36
C GLY A 112 -3.01 -8.45 -3.84
N LEU A 113 -2.59 -7.33 -4.43
CA LEU A 113 -3.09 -6.00 -4.08
C LEU A 113 -4.58 -5.86 -4.39
N VAL A 114 -5.03 -6.24 -5.59
CA VAL A 114 -6.44 -6.19 -5.97
C VAL A 114 -7.30 -6.95 -4.96
N SER A 115 -6.85 -8.15 -4.56
CA SER A 115 -7.56 -8.94 -3.57
C SER A 115 -7.55 -8.30 -2.17
N GLN A 116 -6.50 -7.57 -1.78
CA GLN A 116 -6.44 -6.88 -0.48
C GLN A 116 -7.35 -5.66 -0.45
N ILE A 117 -7.28 -4.82 -1.49
CA ILE A 117 -8.09 -3.60 -1.60
C ILE A 117 -9.57 -3.95 -1.59
N ARG A 118 -9.99 -4.98 -2.34
CA ARG A 118 -11.38 -5.48 -2.32
C ARG A 118 -11.84 -5.92 -0.93
N ARG A 119 -10.97 -6.54 -0.14
CA ARG A 119 -11.30 -7.01 1.22
C ARG A 119 -11.25 -5.89 2.25
N SER A 120 -10.52 -4.80 1.98
CA SER A 120 -10.35 -3.70 2.92
C SER A 120 -11.67 -2.98 3.22
N GLY A 121 -12.60 -2.93 2.26
CA GLY A 121 -13.85 -2.18 2.37
C GLY A 121 -13.67 -0.64 2.42
N LEU A 122 -12.44 -0.14 2.32
CA LEU A 122 -12.12 1.29 2.42
C LEU A 122 -12.38 2.05 1.11
N VAL A 123 -12.56 1.34 -0.01
CA VAL A 123 -12.89 1.90 -1.32
C VAL A 123 -14.04 1.09 -1.92
N PRO A 124 -15.30 1.38 -1.55
CA PRO A 124 -16.46 0.61 -2.00
C PRO A 124 -16.59 0.54 -3.53
N GLU A 125 -16.31 1.65 -4.22
CA GLU A 125 -16.40 1.76 -5.68
C GLU A 125 -15.36 0.90 -6.40
N TYR A 126 -14.27 0.54 -5.72
CA TYR A 126 -13.23 -0.31 -6.28
C TYR A 126 -13.75 -1.72 -6.55
N GLU A 127 -14.65 -2.24 -5.72
CA GLU A 127 -15.20 -3.57 -5.95
C GLU A 127 -16.00 -3.63 -7.25
N GLU A 128 -16.84 -2.64 -7.51
CA GLU A 128 -17.63 -2.57 -8.74
C GLU A 128 -16.72 -2.39 -9.97
N LYS A 129 -15.69 -1.54 -9.88
CA LYS A 129 -14.70 -1.39 -10.95
C LYS A 129 -13.98 -2.70 -11.26
N VAL A 130 -13.60 -3.48 -10.24
CA VAL A 130 -12.95 -4.77 -10.46
C VAL A 130 -13.90 -5.79 -11.10
N ARG A 131 -15.22 -5.67 -10.96
CA ARG A 131 -16.19 -6.55 -11.62
C ARG A 131 -16.35 -6.28 -13.12
N GLU A 132 -15.84 -5.17 -13.63
CA GLU A 132 -15.89 -4.86 -15.07
C GLU A 132 -15.22 -5.98 -15.89
N PRO A 133 -15.85 -6.45 -16.99
CA PRO A 133 -15.31 -7.55 -17.80
C PRO A 133 -13.88 -7.29 -18.32
N ALA A 134 -13.56 -6.04 -18.65
CA ALA A 134 -12.24 -5.65 -19.14
C ALA A 134 -11.14 -5.77 -18.07
N VAL A 135 -11.48 -5.51 -16.80
CA VAL A 135 -10.58 -5.64 -15.65
C VAL A 135 -10.46 -7.11 -15.24
N GLN A 136 -11.57 -7.84 -15.18
CA GLN A 136 -11.57 -9.28 -14.91
C GLN A 136 -10.73 -10.07 -15.92
N SER A 137 -10.84 -9.74 -17.20
CA SER A 137 -10.02 -10.36 -18.25
C SER A 137 -8.53 -10.10 -18.04
N ALA A 138 -8.15 -8.86 -17.72
CA ALA A 138 -6.74 -8.49 -17.46
C ALA A 138 -6.16 -9.13 -16.17
N LEU A 139 -7.01 -9.47 -15.20
CA LEU A 139 -6.63 -10.10 -13.94
C LEU A 139 -6.52 -11.64 -14.02
N GLN A 140 -6.90 -12.23 -15.15
CA GLN A 140 -6.69 -13.67 -15.38
C GLN A 140 -5.20 -14.01 -15.24
N PRO A 141 -4.84 -15.15 -14.60
CA PRO A 141 -3.44 -15.49 -14.33
C PRO A 141 -2.54 -15.36 -15.56
N GLY A 142 -2.94 -15.93 -16.70
CA GLY A 142 -2.15 -15.90 -17.94
C GLY A 142 -2.02 -14.50 -18.56
N GLU A 143 -3.09 -13.71 -18.56
CA GLU A 143 -3.06 -12.34 -19.11
C GLU A 143 -2.24 -11.41 -18.22
N CYS A 144 -2.39 -11.52 -16.90
CA CYS A 144 -1.64 -10.73 -15.93
C CYS A 144 -0.15 -11.10 -15.93
N GLU A 145 0.21 -12.37 -16.16
CA GLU A 145 1.60 -12.78 -16.36
C GLU A 145 2.19 -12.23 -17.67
N ARG A 146 1.39 -12.18 -18.74
CA ARG A 146 1.82 -11.67 -20.03
C ARG A 146 2.09 -10.17 -20.02
N ASN A 147 1.29 -9.38 -19.32
CA ASN A 147 1.48 -7.93 -19.22
C ASN A 147 1.04 -7.34 -17.86
N PRO A 148 1.82 -7.55 -16.79
CA PRO A 148 1.46 -7.12 -15.45
C PRO A 148 1.40 -5.60 -15.31
N ALA A 149 2.21 -4.87 -16.07
CA ALA A 149 2.24 -3.41 -16.04
C ALA A 149 0.94 -2.79 -16.58
N GLU A 150 0.42 -3.33 -17.69
CA GLU A 150 -0.88 -2.88 -18.20
C GLU A 150 -2.03 -3.34 -17.29
N THR A 151 -1.98 -4.54 -16.73
CA THR A 151 -2.99 -4.98 -15.74
C THR A 151 -3.01 -4.05 -14.52
N PHE A 152 -1.86 -3.59 -14.03
CA PHE A 152 -1.80 -2.69 -12.87
C PHE A 152 -2.38 -1.29 -13.13
N LYS A 153 -2.36 -0.82 -14.38
CA LYS A 153 -2.90 0.50 -14.75
C LYS A 153 -4.43 0.52 -14.88
N ARG A 154 -5.06 -0.62 -15.15
CA ARG A 154 -6.51 -0.75 -15.34
C ARG A 154 -7.24 -0.70 -13.99
#